data_AF-A0A527G1H1-F1
#
_entry.id   AF-A0A527G1H1-F1
#
_cell.length_a   1.000
_cell.length_b   1.000
_cell.length_c   1.000
_cell.angle_alpha   90.00
_cell.angle_beta   90.00
_cell.angle_gamma   90.00
#
_symmetry.space_group_name_H-M   'P 1'
#
loop_
_entity.id
_entity.type
_entity.pdbx_description
1 polymer ?
#
loop_
_entity_poly.entity_id
_entity_poly.type
_entity_poly.pdbx_seq_one_letter_code
_entity_poly.pdbx_strand_id
1 'polypeptide(L)' 'MSVARVTEITSSSKKSFQDAIEQGIARASKTLKNVEGA' A
#
# COMPACT_ATOMS: atom_id res chain seq x y z
N MET A 1 -7.38 -18.72 -14.78
CA MET A 1 -8.33 -18.26 -13.75
C MET A 1 -7.60 -17.19 -12.94
N SER A 2 -7.95 -15.90 -13.10
CA SER A 2 -7.31 -14.78 -12.40
C SER A 2 -8.09 -14.46 -11.13
N VAL A 3 -7.47 -14.60 -9.96
CA VAL A 3 -8.09 -14.27 -8.68
C VAL A 3 -7.38 -13.05 -8.11
N ALA A 4 -8.09 -11.92 -8.02
CA ALA A 4 -7.57 -10.71 -7.41
C ALA A 4 -7.74 -10.77 -5.88
N ARG A 5 -6.73 -10.30 -5.15
CA ARG A 5 -6.78 -10.13 -3.69
C ARG A 5 -6.86 -8.63 -3.39
N VAL A 6 -7.95 -8.21 -2.76
CA VAL A 6 -8.10 -6.85 -2.26
C VAL A 6 -7.76 -6.85 -0.77
N THR A 7 -6.84 -5.98 -0.37
CA THR A 7 -6.43 -5.80 1.03
C THR A 7 -6.42 -4.32 1.36
N GLU A 8 -7.19 -3.93 2.36
CA GLU A 8 -7.22 -2.56 2.87
C GLU A 8 -6.07 -2.34 3.85
N ILE A 9 -5.36 -1.23 3.69
CA ILE A 9 -4.23 -0.84 4.54
C ILE A 9 -4.38 0.62 4.96
N THR A 10 -4.20 0.88 6.24
CA THR A 10 -4.19 2.23 6.80
C THR A 10 -2.77 2.57 7.22
N SER A 11 -2.27 3.70 6.73
CA SER A 11 -0.96 4.23 7.11
C SER A 11 -1.14 5.62 7.71
N SER A 12 -0.43 5.89 8.80
CA SER A 12 -0.44 7.19 9.46
C SER A 12 1.00 7.71 9.56
N SER A 13 1.19 8.96 9.17
CA SER A 13 2.47 9.66 9.37
C SER A 13 2.27 10.94 10.16
N LYS A 14 3.25 11.24 11.01
CA LYS A 14 3.33 12.48 11.78
C LYS A 14 3.83 13.66 10.96
N LYS A 15 4.41 13.43 9.76
CA LYS A 15 4.92 14.49 8.90
C LYS A 15 3.84 15.09 8.03
N SER A 16 3.19 14.28 7.21
CA SER A 16 2.25 14.74 6.18
C SER A 16 1.44 13.58 5.65
N PHE A 17 0.29 13.88 5.03
CA PHE A 17 -0.54 12.89 4.35
C PHE A 17 0.21 12.14 3.24
N GLN A 18 1.01 12.86 2.44
CA GLN A 18 1.80 12.27 1.36
C GLN A 18 2.82 11.23 1.86
N ASP A 19 3.50 11.54 2.97
CA ASP A 19 4.46 10.62 3.61
C ASP A 19 3.77 9.39 4.18
N ALA A 20 2.54 9.53 4.68
CA ALA A 20 1.73 8.38 5.12
C ALA A 20 1.42 7.44 3.93
N ILE A 21 1.06 8.00 2.77
CA ILE A 21 0.78 7.24 1.55
C ILE A 21 2.04 6.50 1.08
N GLU A 22 3.16 7.20 0.90
CA GLU A 22 4.41 6.59 0.43
C GLU A 22 4.87 5.45 1.34
N GLN A 23 4.81 5.63 2.67
CA GLN A 23 5.15 4.58 3.62
C GLN A 23 4.19 3.38 3.54
N GLY A 24 2.90 3.64 3.33
CA GLY A 24 1.88 2.60 3.16
C GLY A 24 2.15 1.75 1.90
N ILE A 25 2.39 2.41 0.76
CA ILE A 25 2.70 1.78 -0.52
C ILE A 25 4.02 1.00 -0.45
N ALA A 26 5.06 1.57 0.16
CA ALA A 26 6.35 0.92 0.32
C ALA A 26 6.24 -0.36 1.19
N ARG A 27 5.42 -0.33 2.24
CA ARG A 27 5.14 -1.52 3.05
C ARG A 27 4.35 -2.56 2.27
N ALA A 28 3.32 -2.15 1.54
CA ALA A 28 2.51 -3.03 0.71
C ALA A 28 3.36 -3.72 -0.35
N SER A 29 4.22 -2.98 -1.03
CA SER A 29 5.10 -3.49 -2.09
C SER A 29 6.17 -4.46 -1.58
N LYS A 30 6.53 -4.40 -0.30
CA LYS A 30 7.46 -5.37 0.31
C LYS A 30 6.83 -6.76 0.49
N THR A 31 5.52 -6.83 0.72
CA THR A 31 4.83 -8.08 1.06
C THR A 31 3.92 -8.59 -0.06
N LEU A 32 3.33 -7.70 -0.84
CA LEU A 32 2.46 -7.98 -1.97
C LEU A 32 3.25 -7.82 -3.28
N LYS A 33 3.21 -8.86 -4.12
CA LYS A 33 3.82 -8.86 -5.45
C LYS A 33 2.76 -8.48 -6.49
N ASN A 34 3.14 -7.71 -7.50
CA ASN A 34 2.25 -7.18 -8.56
C ASN A 34 1.17 -6.20 -8.06
N VAL A 35 1.58 -5.18 -7.30
CA VAL A 35 0.70 -4.06 -6.92
C VAL A 35 0.50 -3.16 -8.14
N GLU A 36 -0.71 -3.12 -8.71
CA GLU A 36 -1.04 -2.38 -9.94
C GLU A 36 -1.83 -1.07 -9.70
N GLY A 37 -2.12 -0.71 -8.44
CA GLY A 37 -2.79 0.55 -8.10
C GLY A 37 -2.74 0.86 -6.61
N ALA A 38 -2.54 2.14 -6.28
CA ALA A 38 -2.51 2.70 -4.93
C ALA A 38 -3.22 4.05 -4.90
#